data_AF-A0A7S0CQ05-F1
#
_entry.id   AF-A0A7S0CQ05-F1
#
_cell.length_a   1.000
_cell.length_b   1.000
_cell.length_c   1.000
_cell.angle_alpha   90.00
_cell.angle_beta   90.00
_cell.angle_gamma   90.00
#
_symmetry.space_group_name_H-M   'P 1'
#
loop_
_entity.id
_entity.type
_entity.pdbx_description
1 polymer ?
#
loop_
_entity_poly.entity_id
_entity_poly.type
_entity_poly.pdbx_seq_one_letter_code
_entity_poly.pdbx_strand_id
1 'polypeptide(L)'
;VTASDGSLAIATNKFNVAGDSGNTAIAGTLGVTGATTMSSTLGVVGDFDVGAANARTFKVTASDGSLAIATNKFNVAGDSGNTAIAGTLGVTGATTMSSTLGVVGDFDVGAANARTFKVTASDGS
;
A
#
# COMPACT_ATOMS: atom_id res chain seq x y z
N VAL A 1 40.51 -9.55 5.29
CA VAL A 1 40.25 -10.01 3.91
C VAL A 1 39.89 -8.77 3.11
N THR A 2 40.86 -8.18 2.43
CA THR A 2 40.64 -7.14 1.41
C THR A 2 41.50 -7.53 0.22
N ALA A 3 40.92 -7.55 -0.97
CA ALA A 3 41.66 -7.77 -2.21
C ALA A 3 42.47 -6.51 -2.58
N SER A 4 43.36 -6.61 -3.57
CA SER A 4 44.24 -5.51 -4.00
C SER A 4 43.49 -4.31 -4.57
N ASP A 5 42.26 -4.51 -5.00
CA ASP A 5 41.29 -3.50 -5.43
C ASP A 5 40.47 -2.90 -4.26
N GLY A 6 40.78 -3.29 -3.01
CA GLY A 6 40.04 -2.86 -1.82
C GLY A 6 38.72 -3.60 -1.59
N SER A 7 38.36 -4.56 -2.44
CA SER A 7 37.10 -5.31 -2.32
C SER A 7 37.09 -6.22 -1.08
N LEU A 8 35.91 -6.38 -0.47
CA LEU A 8 35.67 -7.34 0.62
C LEU A 8 34.81 -8.49 0.09
N ALA A 9 35.35 -9.71 0.07
CA ALA A 9 34.63 -10.92 -0.33
C ALA A 9 34.67 -11.98 0.79
N ILE A 10 33.50 -12.38 1.29
CA ILE A 10 33.37 -13.36 2.38
C ILE A 10 32.64 -14.62 1.89
N ALA A 11 33.10 -15.78 2.34
CA ALA A 11 32.47 -17.09 2.13
C ALA A 11 32.06 -17.34 0.66
N THR A 12 33.02 -17.17 -0.26
CA THR A 12 32.80 -17.32 -1.72
C THR A 12 31.71 -16.36 -2.22
N ASN A 13 31.90 -15.07 -1.97
CA ASN A 13 31.05 -13.97 -2.44
C ASN A 13 29.59 -13.99 -1.93
N LYS A 14 29.31 -14.64 -0.79
CA LYS A 14 27.98 -14.58 -0.16
C LYS A 14 27.67 -13.20 0.43
N PHE A 15 28.73 -12.48 0.83
CA PHE A 15 28.73 -11.07 1.12
C PHE A 15 29.90 -10.42 0.39
N ASN A 16 29.63 -9.47 -0.50
CA ASN A 16 30.65 -8.76 -1.28
C ASN A 16 30.43 -7.24 -1.19
N VAL A 17 31.52 -6.48 -1.02
CA VAL A 17 31.55 -5.02 -1.20
C VAL A 17 32.60 -4.69 -2.26
N ALA A 18 32.16 -4.11 -3.37
CA ALA A 18 33.05 -3.72 -4.48
C ALA A 18 33.89 -2.49 -4.08
N GLY A 19 35.21 -2.56 -4.26
CA GLY A 19 36.14 -1.48 -3.89
C GLY A 19 35.87 -0.15 -4.59
N ASP A 20 35.64 -0.18 -5.91
CA ASP A 20 35.51 1.04 -6.72
C ASP A 20 34.18 1.77 -6.54
N SER A 21 33.10 1.05 -6.20
CA SER A 21 31.74 1.61 -6.17
C SER A 21 31.07 1.56 -4.80
N GLY A 22 31.60 0.77 -3.86
CA GLY A 22 30.96 0.50 -2.57
C GLY A 22 29.69 -0.36 -2.68
N ASN A 23 29.37 -0.89 -3.86
CA ASN A 23 28.15 -1.69 -4.05
C ASN A 23 28.24 -2.95 -3.20
N THR A 24 27.19 -3.21 -2.45
CA THR A 24 27.11 -4.36 -1.56
C THR A 24 26.15 -5.39 -2.15
N ALA A 25 26.60 -6.63 -2.28
CA ALA A 25 25.78 -7.78 -2.66
C ALA A 25 25.65 -8.76 -1.48
N ILE A 26 24.41 -9.15 -1.18
CA ILE A 26 24.08 -10.09 -0.11
C ILE A 26 23.25 -11.21 -0.74
N ALA A 27 23.82 -12.40 -0.85
CA ALA A 27 23.13 -13.53 -1.48
C ALA A 27 22.05 -14.16 -0.58
N GLY A 28 22.08 -13.85 0.72
CA GLY A 28 21.08 -14.26 1.70
C GLY A 28 20.12 -13.14 2.07
N THR A 29 19.44 -13.31 3.20
CA THR A 29 18.53 -12.28 3.76
C THR A 29 19.31 -11.24 4.55
N LEU A 30 18.98 -9.96 4.37
CA LEU A 30 19.45 -8.89 5.23
C LEU A 30 18.43 -8.64 6.34
N GLY A 31 18.79 -8.94 7.59
CA GLY A 31 18.02 -8.54 8.76
C GLY A 31 18.50 -7.20 9.29
N VAL A 32 17.58 -6.28 9.59
CA VAL A 32 17.90 -4.97 10.20
C VAL A 32 17.03 -4.76 11.42
N THR A 33 17.64 -4.49 12.57
CA THR A 33 16.95 -4.29 13.85
C THR A 33 16.70 -2.80 14.16
N GLY A 34 17.50 -1.92 13.57
CA GLY A 34 17.39 -0.47 13.72
C GLY A 34 16.63 0.21 12.59
N ALA A 35 16.56 1.54 12.65
CA ALA A 35 16.00 2.36 11.57
C ALA A 35 16.89 2.28 10.32
N THR A 36 16.26 2.31 9.15
CA THR A 36 16.92 2.34 7.85
C THR A 36 16.33 3.48 7.02
N THR A 37 17.17 4.24 6.33
CA THR A 37 16.76 5.29 5.39
C THR A 37 17.28 4.96 4.01
N MET A 38 16.40 4.96 3.01
CA MET A 38 16.75 4.85 1.59
C MET A 38 16.58 6.23 0.96
N SER A 39 17.65 6.84 0.46
CA SER A 39 17.62 8.17 -0.15
C SER A 39 17.05 8.19 -1.57
N SER A 40 16.86 7.01 -2.16
CA SER A 40 16.35 6.82 -3.52
C SER A 40 15.31 5.69 -3.54
N THR A 41 15.18 5.00 -4.66
CA THR A 41 14.15 3.97 -4.88
C THR A 41 14.46 2.64 -4.19
N LEU A 42 13.41 1.94 -3.77
CA LEU A 42 13.44 0.55 -3.36
C LEU A 42 12.65 -0.30 -4.36
N GLY A 43 13.29 -1.32 -4.93
CA GLY A 43 12.60 -2.35 -5.71
C GLY A 43 12.16 -3.51 -4.82
N VAL A 44 10.90 -3.90 -4.89
CA VAL A 44 10.35 -5.06 -4.15
C VAL A 44 9.69 -6.00 -5.16
N VAL A 45 10.14 -7.26 -5.19
CA VAL A 45 9.63 -8.29 -6.13
C VAL A 45 8.56 -9.16 -5.47
N GLY A 46 8.70 -9.43 -4.16
CA GLY A 46 7.72 -10.18 -3.38
C GLY A 46 6.69 -9.26 -2.70
N ASP A 47 5.94 -9.82 -1.76
CA ASP A 47 5.01 -9.05 -0.92
C ASP A 47 5.74 -7.93 -0.17
N PHE A 48 5.09 -6.77 -0.07
CA PHE A 48 5.57 -5.65 0.72
C PHE A 48 4.68 -5.43 1.94
N ASP A 49 5.27 -5.58 3.12
CA ASP A 49 4.54 -5.63 4.38
C ASP A 49 5.13 -4.71 5.44
N VAL A 50 4.27 -3.90 6.02
CA VAL A 50 4.62 -2.94 7.08
C VAL A 50 3.85 -3.31 8.34
N GLY A 51 4.58 -3.45 9.45
CA GLY A 51 4.03 -3.84 10.75
C GLY A 51 4.35 -5.29 11.12
N ALA A 52 3.93 -5.70 12.33
CA ALA A 52 4.11 -7.07 12.78
C ALA A 52 3.28 -8.05 11.93
N ALA A 53 3.72 -9.31 11.81
CA ALA A 53 3.05 -10.31 10.96
C ALA A 53 1.53 -10.44 11.24
N ASN A 54 1.12 -10.34 12.50
CA ASN A 54 -0.28 -10.42 12.93
C ASN A 54 -0.98 -9.05 13.09
N ALA A 55 -0.31 -7.96 12.70
CA ALA A 55 -0.79 -6.59 12.84
C ALA A 55 -0.26 -5.69 11.70
N ARG A 56 -0.29 -6.21 10.47
CA ARG A 56 0.16 -5.48 9.28
C ARG A 56 -0.71 -4.24 9.09
N THR A 57 -0.07 -3.07 9.00
CA THR A 57 -0.73 -1.78 8.79
C THR A 57 -0.80 -1.41 7.31
N PHE A 58 0.10 -1.93 6.49
CA PHE A 58 0.12 -1.79 5.04
C PHE A 58 0.62 -3.09 4.43
N LYS A 59 -0.12 -3.64 3.46
CA LYS A 59 0.27 -4.82 2.69
C LYS A 59 0.00 -4.60 1.21
N VAL A 60 0.98 -4.96 0.38
CA VAL A 60 0.81 -5.21 -1.06
C VAL A 60 1.16 -6.67 -1.34
N THR A 61 0.25 -7.41 -1.96
CA THR A 61 0.48 -8.81 -2.34
C THR A 61 0.98 -8.84 -3.79
N ALA A 62 2.17 -9.41 -4.03
CA ALA A 62 2.80 -9.35 -5.36
C ALA A 62 2.13 -10.26 -6.40
N SER A 63 1.45 -11.32 -5.96
CA SER A 63 0.84 -12.30 -6.87
C SER A 63 -0.37 -11.76 -7.63
N ASP A 64 -1.12 -10.81 -7.03
CA ASP A 64 -2.34 -10.24 -7.61
C ASP A 64 -2.32 -8.70 -7.64
N GLY A 65 -1.40 -8.04 -6.96
CA GLY A 65 -1.37 -6.58 -6.83
C GLY A 65 -2.38 -6.01 -5.84
N SER A 66 -2.97 -6.84 -4.96
CA SER A 66 -3.92 -6.39 -3.94
C SER A 66 -3.26 -5.46 -2.91
N LEU A 67 -4.02 -4.45 -2.48
CA LEU A 67 -3.64 -3.52 -1.41
C LEU A 67 -4.56 -3.74 -0.20
N ALA A 68 -3.99 -3.80 1.00
CA ALA A 68 -4.74 -3.82 2.25
C ALA A 68 -4.11 -2.90 3.31
N ILE A 69 -4.93 -2.02 3.89
CA ILE A 69 -4.54 -1.09 4.94
C ILE A 69 -5.23 -1.45 6.26
N ALA A 70 -4.46 -1.44 7.34
CA ALA A 70 -4.90 -1.79 8.70
C ALA A 70 -5.72 -3.08 8.70
N THR A 71 -5.13 -4.12 8.11
CA THR A 71 -5.72 -5.42 7.80
C THR A 71 -6.88 -5.38 6.79
N ASN A 72 -7.95 -4.61 7.03
CA ASN A 72 -9.17 -4.61 6.19
C ASN A 72 -9.96 -3.29 6.22
N LYS A 73 -9.32 -2.13 6.49
CA LYS A 73 -10.05 -0.85 6.57
C LYS A 73 -10.16 -0.14 5.22
N PHE A 74 -9.18 -0.33 4.36
CA PHE A 74 -9.17 0.12 2.98
C PHE A 74 -8.48 -0.96 2.15
N ASN A 75 -9.20 -1.55 1.21
CA ASN A 75 -8.72 -2.67 0.41
C ASN A 75 -8.96 -2.37 -1.07
N VAL A 76 -8.00 -2.71 -1.92
CA VAL A 76 -8.16 -2.75 -3.37
C VAL A 76 -7.86 -4.17 -3.82
N ALA A 77 -8.85 -4.81 -4.44
CA ALA A 77 -8.68 -6.15 -5.00
C ALA A 77 -7.84 -6.07 -6.28
N GLY A 78 -6.76 -6.84 -6.34
CA GLY A 78 -5.81 -6.81 -7.45
C GLY A 78 -6.44 -7.11 -8.81
N ASP A 79 -7.20 -8.21 -8.89
CA ASP A 79 -7.79 -8.68 -10.15
C ASP A 79 -8.89 -7.78 -10.74
N SER A 80 -9.56 -6.98 -9.90
CA SER A 80 -10.75 -6.21 -10.31
C SER A 80 -10.61 -4.70 -10.12
N GLY A 81 -9.65 -4.25 -9.31
CA GLY A 81 -9.57 -2.87 -8.84
C GLY A 81 -10.69 -2.47 -7.87
N ASN A 82 -11.57 -3.40 -7.48
CA ASN A 82 -12.68 -3.11 -6.57
C ASN A 82 -12.13 -2.61 -5.24
N THR A 83 -12.63 -1.44 -4.82
CA THR A 83 -12.21 -0.80 -3.57
C THR A 83 -13.27 -0.99 -2.49
N ALA A 84 -12.87 -1.51 -1.34
CA ALA A 84 -13.71 -1.61 -0.15
C ALA A 84 -13.21 -0.64 0.93
N ILE A 85 -14.13 0.15 1.47
CA ILE A 85 -13.87 1.12 2.56
C ILE A 85 -14.79 0.73 3.71
N ALA A 86 -14.21 0.27 4.82
CA ALA A 86 -15.00 -0.19 5.96
C ALA A 86 -15.65 0.95 6.76
N GLY A 87 -15.22 2.19 6.53
CA GLY A 87 -15.78 3.41 7.12
C GLY A 87 -16.47 4.31 6.09
N THR A 88 -16.72 5.56 6.48
CA THR A 88 -17.31 6.57 5.60
C THR A 88 -16.27 7.13 4.63
N LEU A 89 -16.60 7.15 3.33
CA LEU A 89 -15.84 7.89 2.32
C LEU A 89 -16.28 9.37 2.32
N GLY A 90 -15.39 10.26 2.76
CA GLY A 90 -15.58 11.70 2.59
C GLY A 90 -15.03 12.16 1.25
N VAL A 91 -15.80 12.94 0.48
CA VAL A 91 -15.35 13.56 -0.77
C VAL A 91 -15.57 15.06 -0.70
N THR A 92 -14.51 15.84 -0.86
CA THR A 92 -14.54 17.31 -0.80
C THR A 92 -14.66 17.97 -2.18
N GLY A 93 -14.21 17.28 -3.22
CA GLY A 93 -14.30 17.71 -4.61
C GLY A 93 -15.54 17.19 -5.33
N ALA A 94 -15.62 17.47 -6.63
CA ALA A 94 -16.65 16.90 -7.48
C ALA A 94 -16.43 15.40 -7.70
N THR A 95 -17.51 14.63 -7.73
CA THR A 95 -17.52 13.20 -8.06
C THR A 95 -18.35 12.98 -9.31
N THR A 96 -17.86 12.14 -10.23
CA THR A 96 -18.62 11.71 -11.42
C THR A 96 -18.78 10.19 -11.37
N MET A 97 -20.01 9.71 -11.49
CA MET A 97 -20.32 8.29 -11.68
C MET A 97 -20.74 8.09 -13.14
N SER A 98 -19.98 7.29 -13.89
CA SER A 98 -20.27 6.99 -15.30
C SER A 98 -21.39 5.98 -15.50
N SER A 99 -21.82 5.33 -14.42
CA SER A 99 -22.86 4.32 -14.39
C SER A 99 -23.78 4.57 -13.18
N THR A 100 -24.41 3.53 -12.67
CA THR A 100 -25.39 3.60 -11.59
C THR A 100 -24.78 3.92 -10.24
N LEU A 101 -25.46 4.76 -9.47
CA LEU A 101 -25.25 4.93 -8.04
C LEU A 101 -26.36 4.19 -7.28
N GLY A 102 -25.99 3.22 -6.44
CA GLY A 102 -26.90 2.60 -5.49
C GLY A 102 -26.85 3.30 -4.15
N VAL A 103 -27.99 3.83 -3.68
CA VAL A 103 -28.11 4.42 -2.34
C VAL A 103 -29.16 3.63 -1.56
N VAL A 104 -28.75 3.07 -0.42
CA VAL A 104 -29.64 2.28 0.46
C VAL A 104 -30.27 3.14 1.55
N GLY A 105 -29.56 4.19 1.99
CA GLY A 105 -30.06 5.17 2.97
C GLY A 105 -30.72 6.38 2.31
N ASP A 106 -30.89 7.46 3.08
CA ASP A 106 -31.37 8.74 2.56
C ASP A 106 -30.40 9.28 1.49
N PHE A 107 -30.97 9.82 0.41
CA PHE A 107 -30.21 10.57 -0.60
C PHE A 107 -30.53 12.05 -0.46
N ASP A 108 -29.57 12.78 0.11
CA ASP A 108 -29.67 14.22 0.36
C ASP A 108 -28.73 14.99 -0.55
N VAL A 109 -29.27 15.99 -1.26
CA VAL A 109 -28.50 16.93 -2.06
C VAL A 109 -28.61 18.30 -1.43
N GLY A 110 -27.47 18.97 -1.26
CA GLY A 110 -27.37 20.27 -0.59
C GLY A 110 -26.74 20.16 0.80
N ALA A 111 -26.62 21.28 1.50
CA ALA A 111 -26.05 21.29 2.85
C ALA A 111 -27.00 20.61 3.85
N ALA A 112 -26.47 20.08 4.95
CA ALA A 112 -27.25 19.33 5.95
C ALA A 112 -28.54 20.06 6.42
N ASN A 113 -28.49 21.40 6.53
CA ASN A 113 -29.59 22.27 6.95
C ASN A 113 -30.23 23.07 5.80
N ALA A 114 -29.85 22.81 4.55
CA ALA A 114 -30.38 23.47 3.35
C ALA A 114 -30.40 22.49 2.19
N ARG A 115 -30.99 21.30 2.43
CA ARG A 115 -31.15 20.25 1.42
C ARG A 115 -32.06 20.79 0.32
N THR A 116 -31.60 20.75 -0.92
CA THR A 116 -32.37 21.16 -2.11
C THR A 116 -33.15 20.01 -2.71
N PHE A 117 -32.72 18.77 -2.45
CA PHE A 117 -33.43 17.54 -2.81
C PHE A 117 -33.18 16.50 -1.72
N LYS A 118 -34.24 15.80 -1.30
CA LYS A 118 -34.17 14.71 -0.32
C LYS A 118 -35.06 13.56 -0.77
N VAL A 119 -34.52 12.35 -0.75
CA VAL A 119 -35.25 11.09 -0.81
C VAL A 119 -34.98 10.35 0.50
N THR A 120 -36.01 9.85 1.18
CA THR A 120 -35.85 9.14 2.45
C THR A 120 -35.88 7.64 2.20
N ALA A 121 -35.03 6.86 2.87
CA ALA A 121 -35.00 5.40 2.64
C ALA A 121 -36.37 4.72 2.90
N SER A 122 -37.20 5.30 3.76
CA SER A 122 -38.52 4.79 4.11
C SER A 122 -39.62 5.09 3.09
N ASP A 123 -39.47 6.11 2.23
CA ASP A 123 -40.48 6.47 1.22
C ASP A 123 -40.19 5.87 -0.15
N GLY A 124 -38.94 5.52 -0.47
CA GLY A 124 -38.58 4.71 -1.65
C GLY A 124 -38.99 5.31 -3.01
N SER A 125 -39.46 6.56 -3.02
CA SER A 125 -39.98 7.29 -4.17
C SER A 125 -39.71 8.78 -4.05
#